data_AF-A0A1U9K5G8-F1
#
_entry.id   AF-A0A1U9K5G8-F1
#
_cell.length_a   1.000
_cell.length_b   1.000
_cell.length_c   1.000
_cell.angle_alpha   90.00
_cell.angle_beta   90.00
_cell.angle_gamma   90.00
#
_symmetry.space_group_name_H-M   'P 1'
#
loop_
_entity.id
_entity.type
_entity.pdbx_description
1 polymer ?
#
loop_
_entity_poly.entity_id
_entity_poly.type
_entity_poly.pdbx_seq_one_letter_code
_entity_poly.pdbx_strand_id
1 'polypeptide(L)'
;MAIKIQTEKPEIPVEIGDLKFSFDVSDESIKKFREDALKIQKELENIESIDNDKEALEAAKNVLHRGYSLILGDGSFEKIYELSPSVIICMKYLEQIVVGIEEELRNKGYSQTQKEKAQKYISNKKK
;
A
#
# COMPACT_ATOMS: atom_id res chain seq x y z
N MET A 1 -25.98 24.96 21.46
CA MET A 1 -26.00 24.44 20.08
C MET A 1 -24.77 23.56 19.92
N ALA A 2 -24.94 22.27 19.60
CA ALA A 2 -23.82 21.33 19.49
C ALA A 2 -23.55 21.03 18.02
N ILE A 3 -22.30 21.16 17.60
CA ILE A 3 -21.84 20.75 16.27
C ILE A 3 -21.58 19.24 16.34
N LYS A 4 -22.25 18.45 15.51
CA LYS A 4 -22.02 17.02 15.37
C LYS A 4 -21.13 16.77 14.16
N ILE A 5 -20.01 16.08 14.37
CA ILE A 5 -19.06 15.69 13.32
C ILE A 5 -19.13 14.16 13.21
N GLN A 6 -19.24 13.63 11.98
CA GLN A 6 -19.14 12.19 11.75
C GLN A 6 -17.66 11.78 11.74
N THR A 7 -17.32 10.75 12.49
CA THR A 7 -15.96 10.20 12.52
C THR A 7 -15.74 9.31 11.30
N GLU A 8 -14.69 9.57 10.54
CA GLU A 8 -14.24 8.67 9.48
C GLU A 8 -13.25 7.66 10.06
N LYS A 9 -13.37 6.39 9.66
CA LYS A 9 -12.32 5.40 9.97
C LYS A 9 -11.16 5.61 9.01
N PRO A 10 -9.93 5.77 9.50
CA PRO A 10 -8.76 5.94 8.65
C PRO A 10 -8.31 4.58 8.10
N GLU A 11 -9.18 3.89 7.37
CA GLU A 11 -8.87 2.60 6.73
C GLU A 11 -9.38 2.54 5.29
N ILE A 12 -8.60 1.88 4.42
CA ILE A 12 -9.01 1.46 3.08
C ILE A 12 -9.21 -0.06 3.13
N PRO A 13 -10.43 -0.57 2.90
CA PRO A 13 -10.66 -2.01 2.84
C PRO A 13 -10.02 -2.60 1.58
N VAL A 14 -9.36 -3.75 1.74
CA VAL A 14 -8.76 -4.51 0.64
C VAL A 14 -9.31 -5.94 0.68
N GLU A 15 -10.06 -6.32 -0.35
CA GLU A 15 -10.66 -7.64 -0.48
C GLU A 15 -9.97 -8.43 -1.60
N ILE A 16 -9.52 -9.65 -1.29
CA ILE A 16 -8.83 -10.54 -2.23
C ILE A 16 -9.53 -11.90 -2.16
N GLY A 17 -10.44 -12.16 -3.08
CA GLY A 17 -11.32 -13.32 -2.99
C GLY A 17 -12.14 -13.29 -1.70
N ASP A 18 -11.98 -14.32 -0.86
CA ASP A 18 -12.65 -14.41 0.45
C ASP A 18 -11.87 -13.73 1.59
N LEU A 19 -10.64 -13.27 1.34
CA LEU A 19 -9.82 -12.60 2.35
C LEU A 19 -10.17 -11.12 2.44
N LYS A 20 -10.25 -10.62 3.67
CA LYS A 20 -10.51 -9.22 3.99
C LYS A 20 -9.35 -8.65 4.80
N PHE A 21 -8.80 -7.56 4.31
CA PHE A 21 -7.73 -6.79 4.94
C PHE A 21 -8.13 -5.31 5.01
N SER A 22 -7.36 -4.53 5.77
CA SER A 22 -7.54 -3.09 5.90
C SER A 22 -6.18 -2.40 5.89
N PHE A 23 -6.01 -1.42 5.02
CA PHE A 23 -4.84 -0.55 5.00
C PHE A 23 -5.11 0.68 5.89
N ASP A 24 -4.21 0.95 6.83
CA ASP A 24 -4.28 2.12 7.71
C ASP A 24 -3.85 3.39 6.94
N VAL A 25 -4.71 4.42 6.92
CA VAL A 25 -4.43 5.70 6.25
C VAL A 25 -3.96 6.81 7.19
N SER A 26 -3.33 6.47 8.32
CA SER A 26 -2.60 7.47 9.10
C SER A 26 -1.45 8.07 8.29
N ASP A 27 -1.05 9.28 8.67
CA ASP A 27 0.02 10.00 7.98
C ASP A 27 1.34 9.21 7.96
N GLU A 28 1.65 8.50 9.04
CA GLU A 28 2.84 7.65 9.15
C GLU A 28 2.76 6.45 8.20
N SER A 29 1.61 5.78 8.13
CA SER A 29 1.37 4.64 7.24
C SER A 29 1.45 5.05 5.78
N ILE A 30 0.84 6.18 5.39
CA ILE A 30 0.93 6.70 4.01
C ILE A 30 2.36 7.04 3.63
N LYS A 31 3.12 7.66 4.54
CA LYS A 31 4.51 8.01 4.28
C LYS A 31 5.35 6.74 4.09
N LYS A 32 5.26 5.77 5.00
CA LYS A 32 5.96 4.49 4.91
C LYS A 32 5.58 3.74 3.63
N PHE A 33 4.29 3.67 3.32
CA PHE A 33 3.79 3.07 2.09
C PHE A 33 4.47 3.65 0.85
N ARG A 34 4.53 4.97 0.71
CA ARG A 34 5.17 5.61 -0.46
C ARG A 34 6.69 5.40 -0.50
N GLU A 35 7.38 5.49 0.63
CA GLU A 35 8.83 5.30 0.70
C GLU A 35 9.24 3.85 0.43
N ASP A 36 8.50 2.89 0.99
CA ASP A 36 8.83 1.47 0.91
C ASP A 36 8.26 0.80 -0.35
N ALA A 37 7.15 1.28 -0.93
CA ALA A 37 6.68 0.82 -2.24
C ALA A 37 7.74 1.03 -3.33
N LEU A 38 8.44 2.17 -3.32
CA LEU A 38 9.56 2.44 -4.24
C LEU A 38 10.74 1.48 -4.03
N LYS A 39 11.01 1.07 -2.78
CA LYS A 39 12.07 0.09 -2.49
C LYS A 39 11.68 -1.29 -2.97
N ILE A 40 10.46 -1.73 -2.65
CA ILE A 40 9.92 -3.02 -3.07
C ILE A 40 9.94 -3.14 -4.60
N GLN A 41 9.52 -2.10 -5.32
CA GLN A 41 9.57 -2.09 -6.78
C GLN A 41 11.00 -2.30 -7.30
N LYS A 42 11.98 -1.54 -6.78
CA LYS A 42 13.39 -1.70 -7.18
C LYS A 42 13.94 -3.08 -6.84
N GLU A 43 13.56 -3.63 -5.69
CA GLU A 43 13.98 -4.98 -5.29
C GLU A 43 13.39 -6.05 -6.22
N LEU A 44 12.15 -5.88 -6.68
CA LEU A 44 11.54 -6.74 -7.70
C LEU A 44 12.24 -6.63 -9.06
N GLU A 45 12.59 -5.42 -9.50
CA GLU A 45 13.35 -5.21 -10.75
C GLU A 45 14.75 -5.85 -10.69
N ASN A 46 15.43 -5.78 -9.54
CA ASN A 46 16.76 -6.37 -9.38
C ASN A 46 16.75 -7.91 -9.41
N ILE A 47 15.60 -8.55 -9.16
CA ILE A 47 15.47 -10.02 -9.23
C ILE A 47 15.61 -10.53 -10.66
N GLU A 48 15.25 -9.72 -11.67
CA GLU A 48 15.44 -10.08 -13.08
C GLU A 48 16.92 -10.30 -13.46
N SER A 49 17.84 -9.77 -12.66
CA SER A 49 19.30 -9.91 -12.86
C SER A 49 19.88 -11.16 -12.19
N ILE A 50 19.06 -12.01 -11.55
CA ILE A 50 19.51 -13.25 -10.91
C ILE A 50 19.45 -14.40 -11.92
N ASP A 51 20.60 -14.94 -12.31
CA ASP A 51 20.70 -16.03 -13.31
C ASP A 51 20.12 -17.37 -12.83
N ASN A 52 19.99 -17.57 -11.51
CA ASN A 52 19.48 -18.81 -10.93
C ASN A 52 17.99 -18.69 -10.59
N ASP A 53 17.15 -19.40 -11.35
CA ASP A 53 15.69 -19.42 -11.19
C ASP A 53 15.21 -19.71 -9.75
N LYS A 54 15.91 -20.57 -9.00
CA LYS A 54 15.52 -20.89 -7.62
C LYS A 54 15.79 -19.72 -6.68
N GLU A 55 16.97 -19.11 -6.81
CA GLU A 55 17.34 -17.94 -6.01
C GLU A 55 16.47 -16.73 -6.35
N ALA A 56 16.16 -16.54 -7.63
CA ALA A 56 15.22 -15.51 -8.09
C ALA A 56 13.82 -15.70 -7.49
N LEU A 57 13.33 -16.94 -7.47
CA LEU A 57 12.03 -17.27 -6.89
C LEU A 57 11.98 -17.03 -5.37
N GLU A 58 13.02 -17.44 -4.63
CA GLU A 58 13.10 -17.20 -3.18
C GLU A 58 13.22 -15.71 -2.85
N ALA A 59 14.06 -14.98 -3.60
CA ALA A 59 14.17 -13.53 -3.47
C ALA A 59 12.82 -12.84 -3.70
N ALA A 60 12.12 -13.22 -4.77
CA ALA A 60 10.78 -12.73 -5.06
C ALA A 60 9.79 -13.00 -3.93
N LYS A 61 9.76 -14.22 -3.38
CA LYS A 61 8.91 -14.54 -2.22
C LYS A 61 9.22 -13.66 -1.02
N ASN A 62 10.50 -13.43 -0.72
CA ASN A 62 10.91 -12.59 0.41
C ASN A 62 10.55 -11.11 0.22
N VAL A 63 10.60 -10.61 -1.00
CA VAL A 63 10.16 -9.24 -1.34
C VAL A 63 8.65 -9.13 -1.21
N LEU A 64 7.89 -10.09 -1.75
CA LEU A 64 6.44 -10.12 -1.62
C LEU A 64 5.99 -10.22 -0.16
N HIS A 65 6.61 -11.11 0.63
CA HIS A 65 6.30 -11.26 2.05
C HIS A 65 6.37 -9.93 2.79
N ARG A 66 7.47 -9.19 2.60
CA ARG A 66 7.66 -7.85 3.16
C ARG A 66 6.63 -6.85 2.63
N GLY A 67 6.36 -6.86 1.32
CA GLY A 67 5.42 -5.92 0.70
C GLY A 67 4.00 -6.09 1.21
N TYR A 68 3.51 -7.33 1.29
CA TYR A 68 2.20 -7.61 1.87
C TYR A 68 2.14 -7.30 3.36
N SER A 69 3.16 -7.69 4.13
CA SER A 69 3.19 -7.42 5.57
C SER A 69 3.16 -5.92 5.87
N LEU A 70 3.83 -5.12 5.04
CA LEU A 70 3.85 -3.66 5.17
C LEU A 70 2.49 -3.01 4.88
N ILE A 71 1.74 -3.54 3.92
CA ILE A 71 0.48 -2.93 3.45
C ILE A 71 -0.73 -3.49 4.22
N LEU A 72 -0.78 -4.81 4.41
CA LEU A 72 -1.95 -5.52 4.93
C LEU A 72 -1.73 -6.11 6.33
N GLY A 73 -0.52 -5.97 6.88
CA GLY A 73 -0.13 -6.51 8.18
C GLY A 73 0.49 -7.91 8.11
N ASP A 74 1.14 -8.31 9.20
CA ASP A 74 1.85 -9.60 9.30
C ASP A 74 0.95 -10.81 9.01
N GLY A 75 1.50 -11.82 8.33
CA GLY A 75 0.78 -13.04 7.99
C GLY A 75 -0.15 -12.91 6.78
N SER A 76 -0.19 -11.74 6.12
CA SER A 76 -1.03 -11.50 4.95
C SER A 76 -0.53 -12.24 3.71
N PHE A 77 0.78 -12.29 3.50
CA PHE A 77 1.37 -13.00 2.35
C PHE A 77 1.03 -14.49 2.37
N GLU A 78 1.17 -15.15 3.52
CA GLU A 78 0.93 -16.58 3.68
C GLU A 78 -0.51 -16.92 3.27
N LYS A 79 -1.48 -16.15 3.77
CA LYS A 79 -2.90 -16.35 3.42
C LYS A 79 -3.16 -16.14 1.92
N ILE A 80 -2.54 -15.13 1.32
CA ILE A 80 -2.71 -14.82 -0.11
C ILE A 80 -2.03 -15.89 -0.97
N TYR A 81 -0.87 -16.39 -0.54
CA TYR A 81 -0.14 -17.46 -1.22
C TYR A 81 -0.87 -18.80 -1.09
N GLU A 82 -1.56 -19.07 0.02
CA GLU A 82 -2.43 -20.25 0.17
C GLU A 82 -3.59 -20.26 -0.83
N LEU A 83 -4.19 -19.09 -1.12
CA LEU A 83 -5.23 -18.97 -2.16
C LEU A 83 -4.68 -19.23 -3.57
N SER A 84 -3.50 -18.67 -3.86
CA SER A 84 -2.87 -18.72 -5.17
C SER A 84 -1.37 -19.00 -4.99
N PRO A 85 -0.93 -20.28 -4.97
CA PRO A 85 0.45 -20.67 -4.66
C PRO A 85 1.43 -20.40 -5.81
N SER A 86 1.36 -19.21 -6.40
CA SER A 86 2.18 -18.74 -7.52
C SER A 86 2.69 -17.34 -7.22
N VAL A 87 4.02 -17.21 -7.17
CA VAL A 87 4.72 -15.94 -6.91
C VAL A 87 4.35 -14.88 -7.94
N ILE A 88 4.24 -15.26 -9.22
CA ILE A 88 3.87 -14.36 -10.30
C ILE A 88 2.44 -13.83 -10.13
N ILE A 89 1.52 -14.67 -9.64
CA ILE A 89 0.14 -14.25 -9.37
C ILE A 89 0.11 -13.29 -8.17
N CYS A 90 0.82 -13.63 -7.10
CA CYS A 90 0.96 -12.75 -5.93
C CYS A 90 1.60 -11.40 -6.29
N MET A 91 2.59 -11.34 -7.19
CA MET A 91 3.12 -10.07 -7.70
C MET A 91 2.04 -9.20 -8.33
N LYS A 92 1.19 -9.78 -9.19
CA LYS A 92 0.09 -9.06 -9.85
C LYS A 92 -0.96 -8.56 -8.86
N TYR A 93 -1.22 -9.31 -7.80
CA TYR A 93 -2.13 -8.88 -6.74
C TYR A 93 -1.53 -7.72 -5.95
N LEU A 94 -0.25 -7.80 -5.59
CA LEU A 94 0.45 -6.72 -4.88
C LEU A 94 0.44 -5.42 -5.70
N GLU A 95 0.69 -5.50 -7.00
CA GLU A 95 0.61 -4.36 -7.92
C GLU A 95 -0.79 -3.73 -7.91
N GLN A 96 -1.85 -4.53 -8.05
CA GLN A 96 -3.23 -4.04 -8.00
C GLN A 96 -3.57 -3.37 -6.67
N ILE A 97 -3.09 -3.92 -5.56
CA ILE A 97 -3.32 -3.36 -4.22
C ILE A 97 -2.60 -2.01 -4.09
N VAL A 98 -1.35 -1.91 -4.51
CA VAL A 98 -0.58 -0.66 -4.46
C VAL A 98 -1.26 0.42 -5.30
N VAL A 99 -1.67 0.10 -6.53
CA VAL A 99 -2.38 1.04 -7.43
C VAL A 99 -3.72 1.45 -6.84
N GLY A 100 -4.52 0.49 -6.34
CA GLY A 100 -5.82 0.75 -5.75
C GLY A 100 -5.74 1.62 -4.50
N ILE A 101 -4.75 1.38 -3.62
CA ILE A 101 -4.52 2.20 -2.44
C ILE A 101 -4.11 3.63 -2.83
N GLU A 102 -3.20 3.82 -3.79
CA GLU A 102 -2.82 5.16 -4.23
C GLU A 102 -4.01 5.93 -4.83
N GLU A 103 -4.85 5.25 -5.61
CA GLU A 103 -6.06 5.85 -6.17
C GLU A 103 -7.05 6.27 -5.08
N GLU A 104 -7.31 5.39 -4.11
CA GLU A 104 -8.17 5.69 -2.95
C GLU A 104 -7.62 6.83 -2.09
N LEU A 105 -6.30 6.85 -1.84
CA LEU A 105 -5.62 7.94 -1.15
C LEU A 105 -5.80 9.25 -1.92
N ARG A 106 -5.66 9.25 -3.25
CA ARG A 106 -5.89 10.42 -4.08
C ARG A 106 -7.34 10.89 -4.04
N ASN A 107 -8.30 9.98 -4.09
CA ASN A 107 -9.75 10.27 -4.03
C ASN A 107 -10.13 10.90 -2.68
N LYS A 108 -9.53 10.42 -1.59
CA LYS A 108 -9.69 11.00 -0.24
C LYS A 108 -8.85 12.28 -0.02
N GLY A 109 -8.09 12.72 -1.02
CA GLY A 109 -7.33 13.97 -1.02
C GLY A 109 -6.00 13.88 -0.27
N TYR A 110 -5.45 12.69 -0.02
CA TYR A 110 -4.08 12.47 0.46
C TYR A 110 -3.02 12.59 -0.66
N SER A 111 -3.44 12.92 -1.89
CA SER A 111 -2.59 13.23 -3.04
C SER A 111 -1.90 14.58 -2.94
N GLN A 112 -2.56 15.58 -2.36
CA GLN A 112 -1.92 16.85 -2.02
C GLN A 112 -1.07 16.62 -0.79
N THR A 113 0.22 16.96 -0.88
CA THR A 113 1.06 17.04 0.32
C THR A 113 0.31 17.87 1.36
N GLN A 114 0.31 17.46 2.63
CA GLN A 114 -0.30 18.25 3.72
C GLN A 114 0.14 19.73 3.67
N LYS A 115 1.34 19.96 3.12
CA LYS A 115 1.92 21.25 2.75
C LYS A 115 1.03 22.10 1.81
N GLU A 116 0.48 21.53 0.75
CA GLU A 116 -0.43 22.24 -0.18
C GLU A 116 -1.80 22.54 0.45
N LYS A 117 -2.35 21.60 1.25
CA LYS A 117 -3.59 21.84 1.99
C LYS A 117 -3.39 22.99 2.99
N ALA A 118 -2.32 22.96 3.79
CA ALA A 118 -1.97 24.03 4.73
C ALA A 118 -1.75 25.38 4.02
N GLN A 119 -1.09 25.40 2.85
CA GLN A 119 -0.90 26.62 2.06
C GLN A 119 -2.21 27.20 1.51
N LYS A 120 -3.17 26.36 1.10
CA LYS A 120 -4.51 26.82 0.68
C LYS A 120 -5.24 27.52 1.84
N TYR A 121 -5.19 26.96 3.06
CA TYR A 121 -5.82 27.59 4.23
C TYR A 121 -5.15 28.91 4.63
N ILE A 122 -3.82 28.99 4.58
CA ILE A 122 -3.07 30.22 4.89
C ILE A 122 -3.31 31.30 3.82
N SER A 123 -3.40 30.92 2.54
CA SER A 123 -3.64 31.85 1.43
C SER A 123 -5.07 32.41 1.43
N ASN A 124 -6.07 31.61 1.80
CA ASN A 124 -7.47 32.07 1.91
C ASN A 124 -7.73 32.98 3.12
N LYS A 125 -6.83 33.01 4.12
CA LYS A 125 -6.95 33.89 5.29
C LYS A 125 -6.38 35.30 5.08
N LYS A 126 -5.70 35.53 3.95
CA LYS A 126 -5.07 36.81 3.57
C LYS A 126 -5.92 37.65 2.60
N LYS A 127 -7.18 37.28 2.35
CA LYS A 127 -8.15 38.09 1.60
C LYS A 127 -9.22 38.63 2.52
#